data_AF-A0A1R2AVZ8-F1
#
_entry.id   AF-A0A1R2AVZ8-F1
#
_cell.length_a   1.000
_cell.length_b   1.000
_cell.length_c   1.000
_cell.angle_alpha   90.00
_cell.angle_beta   90.00
_cell.angle_gamma   90.00
#
_symmetry.space_group_name_H-M   'P 1'
#
loop_
_entity.id
_entity.type
_entity.pdbx_description
1 polymer ?
#
loop_
_entity_poly.entity_id
_entity_poly.type
_entity_poly.pdbx_seq_one_letter_code
_entity_poly.pdbx_strand_id
1 'polypeptide(L)'
;MENGINFDSISKEEKFNEFYDEFFKSKLVKFIKNIKGHSFLCSSNCITDFNINASCLQACQDPCRAFFTHVEKVLKDKIQTYEKCTPKCLKNNNPEQCIDQCIELTLKDLRSIDADKEFNKFLK
;
A
#
# COMPACT_ATOMS: atom_id res chain seq x y z
N MET A 1 -4.45 -7.74 -48.40
CA MET A 1 -3.73 -7.99 -47.14
C MET A 1 -4.17 -6.90 -46.19
N GLU A 2 -5.24 -7.15 -45.43
CA GLU A 2 -5.75 -6.18 -44.45
C GLU A 2 -4.94 -6.35 -43.16
N ASN A 3 -4.19 -5.31 -42.80
CA ASN A 3 -3.49 -5.21 -41.53
C ASN A 3 -4.53 -5.05 -40.43
N GLY A 4 -4.87 -6.16 -39.77
CA GLY A 4 -5.61 -6.14 -38.50
C GLY A 4 -4.76 -5.42 -37.46
N ILE A 5 -5.12 -4.19 -37.13
CA ILE A 5 -4.62 -3.49 -35.94
C ILE A 5 -5.15 -4.29 -34.75
N ASN A 6 -4.26 -5.04 -34.10
CA ASN A 6 -4.60 -5.82 -32.93
C ASN A 6 -4.82 -4.85 -31.75
N PHE A 7 -6.06 -4.77 -31.28
CA PHE A 7 -6.50 -3.88 -30.20
C PHE A 7 -6.23 -4.44 -28.79
N ASP A 8 -5.48 -5.53 -28.66
CA ASP A 8 -5.19 -6.17 -27.37
C ASP A 8 -3.75 -5.97 -26.92
N SER A 9 -3.45 -4.85 -26.28
CA SER A 9 -2.47 -4.86 -25.18
C SER A 9 -2.50 -3.54 -24.41
N ILE A 10 -3.28 -3.48 -23.34
CA ILE A 10 -2.84 -2.68 -22.19
C ILE A 10 -1.45 -3.22 -21.83
N SER A 11 -0.44 -2.36 -21.86
CA SER A 11 0.94 -2.73 -21.53
C SER A 11 0.96 -3.31 -20.10
N LYS A 12 1.86 -4.25 -19.82
CA LYS A 12 1.92 -4.85 -18.47
C LYS A 12 2.32 -3.83 -17.40
N GLU A 13 2.99 -2.75 -17.81
CA GLU A 13 3.22 -1.56 -17.00
C GLU A 13 1.91 -0.84 -16.66
N GLU A 14 1.00 -0.66 -17.61
CA GLU A 14 -0.34 -0.14 -17.34
C GLU A 14 -1.13 -1.08 -16.40
N LYS A 15 -1.04 -2.41 -16.56
CA LYS A 15 -1.68 -3.35 -15.62
C LYS A 15 -1.09 -3.27 -14.21
N PHE A 16 0.22 -3.06 -14.09
CA PHE A 16 0.88 -2.82 -12.80
C PHE A 16 0.41 -1.51 -12.18
N ASN A 17 0.36 -0.43 -12.97
CA ASN A 17 -0.10 0.88 -12.54
C ASN A 17 -1.58 0.87 -12.15
N GLU A 18 -2.45 0.17 -12.89
CA GLU A 18 -3.85 -0.02 -12.55
C GLU A 18 -4.02 -0.76 -11.22
N PHE A 19 -3.30 -1.88 -11.01
CA PHE A 19 -3.32 -2.56 -9.72
C PHE A 19 -2.78 -1.67 -8.60
N TYR A 20 -1.68 -0.96 -8.85
CA TYR A 20 -1.06 -0.07 -7.88
C TYR A 20 -2.07 1.00 -7.46
N ASP A 21 -2.68 1.68 -8.42
CA ASP A 21 -3.75 2.64 -8.18
C ASP A 21 -4.93 2.02 -7.44
N GLU A 22 -5.39 0.84 -7.84
CA GLU A 22 -6.50 0.14 -7.19
C GLU A 22 -6.18 -0.22 -5.74
N PHE A 23 -4.97 -0.73 -5.46
CA PHE A 23 -4.52 -1.07 -4.10
C PHE A 23 -4.56 0.16 -3.20
N PHE A 24 -4.04 1.29 -3.67
CA PHE A 24 -4.03 2.54 -2.91
C PHE A 24 -5.42 3.16 -2.79
N LYS A 25 -6.20 3.21 -3.88
CA LYS A 25 -7.54 3.82 -3.91
C LYS A 25 -8.60 3.00 -3.17
N SER A 26 -8.48 1.67 -3.11
CA SER A 26 -9.50 0.81 -2.52
C SER A 26 -9.11 0.25 -1.15
N LYS A 27 -7.96 -0.44 -1.05
CA LYS A 27 -7.56 -1.14 0.18
C LYS A 27 -6.98 -0.17 1.20
N LEU A 28 -5.98 0.62 0.80
CA LEU A 28 -5.37 1.57 1.72
C LEU A 28 -6.40 2.60 2.20
N VAL A 29 -7.16 3.25 1.32
CA VAL A 29 -8.18 4.25 1.71
C VAL A 29 -9.23 3.68 2.69
N LYS A 30 -9.80 2.50 2.42
CA LYS A 30 -10.76 1.86 3.35
C LYS A 30 -10.10 1.60 4.71
N PHE A 31 -8.85 1.20 4.69
CA PHE A 31 -8.09 0.92 5.90
C PHE A 31 -7.77 2.18 6.72
N ILE A 32 -7.34 3.26 6.05
CA ILE A 32 -7.16 4.59 6.67
C ILE A 32 -8.47 5.05 7.31
N LYS A 33 -9.60 4.82 6.63
CA LYS A 33 -10.93 5.17 7.16
C LYS A 33 -11.25 4.40 8.45
N ASN A 34 -10.96 3.10 8.50
CA ASN A 34 -11.15 2.29 9.70
C ASN A 34 -10.26 2.75 10.87
N ILE A 35 -8.98 3.03 10.61
CA ILE A 35 -8.06 3.54 11.64
C ILE A 35 -8.49 4.92 12.14
N LYS A 36 -8.92 5.83 11.26
CA LYS A 36 -9.48 7.12 11.66
C LYS A 36 -10.72 6.95 12.54
N GLY A 37 -11.56 5.96 12.25
CA GLY A 37 -12.67 5.56 13.11
C GLY A 37 -12.23 5.12 14.50
N HIS A 38 -11.23 4.23 14.59
CA HIS A 38 -10.65 3.83 15.88
C HIS A 38 -10.02 5.00 16.65
N SER A 39 -9.23 5.83 15.98
CA SER A 39 -8.61 7.01 16.58
C SER A 39 -9.67 7.97 17.13
N PHE A 40 -10.76 8.19 16.39
CA PHE A 40 -11.89 9.02 16.82
C PHE A 40 -12.58 8.43 18.06
N LEU A 41 -12.91 7.14 18.05
CA LEU A 41 -13.56 6.46 19.18
C LEU A 41 -12.68 6.42 20.44
N CYS A 42 -11.36 6.24 20.26
CA CYS A 42 -10.41 6.31 21.37
C CYS A 42 -10.35 7.74 21.92
N SER A 43 -10.23 8.73 21.03
CA SER A 43 -10.09 10.14 21.38
C SER A 43 -11.36 10.73 22.01
N SER A 44 -12.55 10.24 21.65
CA SER A 44 -13.81 10.70 22.26
C SER A 44 -13.89 10.36 23.75
N ASN A 45 -13.20 9.30 24.20
CA ASN A 45 -13.12 8.94 25.61
C ASN A 45 -12.11 9.81 26.39
N CYS A 46 -11.27 10.58 25.68
CA CYS A 46 -10.28 11.48 26.28
C CYS A 46 -10.82 12.92 26.49
N ILE A 47 -12.04 13.20 26.02
CA ILE A 47 -12.69 14.51 26.10
C ILE A 47 -13.89 14.41 27.04
N THR A 48 -13.96 15.30 28.02
CA THR A 48 -15.10 15.47 28.92
C THR A 48 -15.59 16.91 28.84
N ASP A 49 -16.81 17.19 29.32
CA ASP A 49 -17.50 18.49 29.18
C ASP A 49 -16.69 19.72 29.60
N PHE A 50 -15.65 19.54 30.44
CA PHE A 50 -14.81 20.63 30.94
C PHE A 50 -13.31 20.40 30.81
N ASN A 51 -12.86 19.29 30.20
CA ASN A 51 -11.42 19.01 30.15
C ASN A 51 -11.01 18.07 29.02
N ILE A 52 -9.84 18.35 28.42
CA ILE A 52 -9.20 17.54 27.38
C ILE A 52 -7.94 16.92 27.98
N ASN A 53 -7.90 15.58 28.05
CA ASN A 53 -6.70 14.88 28.49
C ASN A 53 -5.73 14.71 27.31
N ALA A 54 -4.75 15.62 27.20
CA ALA A 54 -3.76 15.63 26.14
C ALA A 54 -2.94 14.32 26.07
N SER A 55 -2.55 13.74 27.20
CA SER A 55 -1.79 12.49 27.24
C SER A 55 -2.61 11.29 26.75
N CYS A 56 -3.91 11.27 27.05
CA CYS A 56 -4.85 10.28 26.53
C CYS A 56 -5.02 10.41 25.01
N LEU A 57 -5.20 11.64 24.50
CA LEU A 57 -5.28 11.89 23.06
C LEU A 57 -4.01 11.45 22.32
N GLN A 58 -2.84 11.75 22.88
CA GLN A 58 -1.55 11.35 22.32
C GLN A 58 -1.45 9.82 22.24
N ALA A 59 -1.82 9.11 23.30
CA ALA A 59 -1.83 7.64 23.33
C ALA A 59 -2.79 7.02 22.28
N CYS A 60 -3.89 7.70 21.94
CA CYS A 60 -4.79 7.28 20.87
C CYS A 60 -4.26 7.57 19.46
N GLN A 61 -3.42 8.59 19.30
CA GLN A 61 -2.94 9.07 17.98
C GLN A 61 -1.59 8.46 17.58
N ASP A 62 -0.69 8.24 18.52
CA ASP A 62 0.67 7.74 18.26
C ASP A 62 0.69 6.38 17.54
N PRO A 63 -0.12 5.37 17.95
CA PRO A 63 -0.20 4.10 17.22
C PRO A 63 -0.64 4.29 15.76
N CYS A 64 -1.59 5.19 15.52
CA CYS A 64 -2.08 5.49 14.18
C CYS A 64 -0.99 6.13 13.32
N ARG A 65 -0.24 7.09 13.87
CA ARG A 65 0.86 7.78 13.18
C ARG A 65 2.02 6.83 12.88
N ALA A 66 2.41 6.01 13.84
CA ALA A 66 3.45 5.00 13.69
C ALA A 66 3.07 3.98 12.60
N PHE A 67 1.82 3.55 12.58
CA PHE A 67 1.30 2.66 11.56
C PHE A 67 1.33 3.28 10.15
N PHE A 68 0.86 4.52 9.98
CA PHE A 68 0.90 5.18 8.65
C PHE A 68 2.32 5.27 8.11
N THR A 69 3.27 5.63 8.98
CA THR A 69 4.70 5.71 8.63
C THR A 69 5.25 4.33 8.25
N HIS A 70 4.83 3.28 8.97
CA HIS A 70 5.23 1.91 8.68
C HIS A 70 4.70 1.42 7.33
N VAL A 71 3.40 1.59 7.06
CA VAL A 71 2.79 1.17 5.79
C VAL A 71 3.39 1.93 4.61
N GLU A 72 3.57 3.25 4.73
CA GLU A 72 4.22 4.03 3.68
C GLU A 72 5.64 3.50 3.37
N LYS A 73 6.41 3.16 4.40
CA LYS A 73 7.74 2.58 4.24
C LYS A 73 7.70 1.21 3.55
N VAL A 74 6.84 0.30 4.02
CA VAL A 74 6.70 -1.03 3.41
C VAL A 74 6.31 -0.92 1.94
N LEU A 75 5.39 -0.02 1.60
CA LEU A 75 4.98 0.22 0.22
C LEU A 75 6.14 0.73 -0.63
N LYS A 76 6.89 1.74 -0.16
CA LYS A 76 8.09 2.23 -0.85
C LYS A 76 9.13 1.13 -1.07
N ASP A 77 9.40 0.31 -0.04
CA ASP A 77 10.38 -0.78 -0.14
C ASP A 77 9.95 -1.84 -1.16
N LYS A 78 8.66 -2.19 -1.21
CA LYS A 78 8.12 -3.14 -2.19
C LYS A 78 8.08 -2.58 -3.62
N ILE A 79 7.79 -1.28 -3.80
CA ILE A 79 7.88 -0.62 -5.12
C ILE A 79 9.32 -0.57 -5.60
N GLN A 80 10.27 -0.24 -4.73
CA GLN A 80 11.69 -0.25 -5.08
C GLN A 80 12.18 -1.62 -5.54
N THR A 81 11.48 -2.70 -5.16
CA THR A 81 11.78 -4.05 -5.67
C THR A 81 11.55 -4.13 -7.17
N TYR A 82 10.45 -3.54 -7.67
CA TYR A 82 10.19 -3.42 -9.10
C TYR A 82 11.27 -2.56 -9.77
N GLU A 83 11.51 -1.35 -9.28
CA GLU A 83 12.51 -0.42 -9.85
C GLU A 83 13.94 -0.98 -9.91
N LYS A 84 14.31 -1.86 -8.97
CA LYS A 84 15.62 -2.53 -8.95
C LYS A 84 15.67 -3.77 -9.86
N CYS A 85 14.52 -4.36 -10.17
CA CYS A 85 14.38 -5.60 -10.95
C CYS A 85 14.34 -5.30 -12.45
N THR A 86 13.51 -4.34 -12.87
CA THR A 86 13.28 -4.00 -14.29
C THR A 86 14.57 -3.67 -15.06
N PRO A 87 15.53 -2.86 -14.53
CA PRO A 87 16.76 -2.53 -15.24
C PRO A 87 17.68 -3.73 -15.49
N LYS A 88 17.59 -4.78 -14.66
CA LYS A 88 18.34 -6.02 -14.84
C LYS A 88 17.73 -6.89 -15.95
N CYS A 89 16.40 -6.81 -16.11
CA CYS A 89 15.68 -7.52 -17.17
C CYS A 89 15.95 -6.96 -18.57
N LEU A 90 16.20 -5.66 -18.70
CA LEU A 90 16.53 -5.02 -19.98
C LEU A 90 17.82 -5.56 -20.62
N LYS A 91 18.68 -6.23 -19.85
CA LYS A 91 19.93 -6.85 -20.33
C LYS A 91 19.80 -8.36 -20.59
N ASN A 92 18.60 -8.91 -20.46
CA ASN A 92 18.34 -10.35 -20.55
C ASN A 92 17.90 -10.75 -21.97
N ASN A 93 18.09 -12.02 -22.34
CA ASN A 93 17.73 -12.54 -23.67
C ASN A 93 16.21 -12.55 -23.92
N ASN A 94 15.40 -12.49 -22.86
CA ASN A 94 13.95 -12.33 -22.91
C ASN A 94 13.48 -11.28 -21.87
N PRO A 95 13.56 -9.97 -22.21
CA PRO A 95 13.29 -8.90 -21.27
C PRO A 95 11.83 -8.86 -20.81
N GLU A 96 10.87 -9.17 -21.69
CA GLU A 96 9.44 -9.15 -21.38
C GLU A 96 9.08 -10.19 -20.30
N GLN A 97 9.50 -11.44 -20.48
CA GLN A 97 9.22 -12.50 -19.50
C GLN A 97 9.87 -12.22 -18.14
N CYS A 98 11.04 -11.56 -18.13
CA CYS A 98 11.70 -11.17 -16.89
C CYS A 98 10.96 -10.03 -16.19
N ILE A 99 10.50 -9.02 -16.92
CA ILE A 99 9.70 -7.91 -16.38
C ILE A 99 8.39 -8.43 -15.78
N ASP A 100 7.74 -9.40 -16.43
CA ASP A 100 6.53 -10.04 -15.92
C ASP A 100 6.76 -10.65 -14.54
N GLN A 101 7.86 -11.39 -14.37
CA GLN A 101 8.21 -12.01 -13.10
C GLN A 101 8.50 -10.95 -12.03
N CYS A 102 9.14 -9.83 -12.39
CA CYS A 102 9.33 -8.71 -11.47
C CYS A 102 7.98 -8.15 -10.99
N ILE A 103 7.03 -7.95 -11.91
CA ILE A 103 5.68 -7.47 -11.60
C ILE A 103 4.97 -8.47 -10.68
N GLU A 104 4.93 -9.76 -11.03
CA GLU A 104 4.27 -10.79 -10.22
C GLU A 104 4.84 -10.89 -8.80
N LEU A 105 6.16 -10.78 -8.64
CA LEU A 105 6.81 -10.78 -7.34
C LEU A 105 6.43 -9.55 -6.52
N THR A 106 6.48 -8.35 -7.10
CA THR A 106 6.06 -7.12 -6.43
C THR A 106 4.58 -7.18 -6.04
N LEU A 107 3.72 -7.70 -6.92
CA LEU A 107 2.29 -7.88 -6.65
C LEU A 107 2.04 -8.87 -5.50
N LYS A 108 2.72 -10.01 -5.50
CA LYS A 108 2.64 -11.00 -4.42
C LYS A 108 3.04 -10.39 -3.08
N ASP A 109 4.11 -9.61 -3.07
CA ASP A 109 4.61 -8.93 -1.88
C ASP A 109 3.62 -7.87 -1.37
N LEU A 110 3.08 -7.02 -2.25
CA LEU A 110 2.07 -6.03 -1.88
C LEU A 110 0.79 -6.69 -1.35
N ARG A 111 0.38 -7.83 -1.92
CA ARG A 111 -0.77 -8.62 -1.44
C ARG A 111 -0.53 -9.28 -0.08
N SER A 112 0.72 -9.50 0.31
CA SER A 112 1.07 -10.10 1.61
C SER A 112 0.93 -9.13 2.79
N ILE A 113 0.73 -7.84 2.52
CA ILE A 113 0.53 -6.81 3.56
C ILE A 113 -0.87 -6.99 4.17
N ASP A 114 -0.92 -7.67 5.31
CA ASP A 114 -2.09 -7.74 6.18
C ASP A 114 -2.14 -6.49 7.06
N ALA A 115 -2.84 -5.46 6.58
CA ALA A 115 -2.88 -4.16 7.23
C ALA A 115 -3.46 -4.22 8.67
N ASP A 116 -4.42 -5.12 8.94
CA ASP A 116 -5.00 -5.32 10.28
C ASP A 116 -3.96 -5.91 11.23
N LYS A 117 -3.27 -6.97 10.80
CA LYS A 117 -2.19 -7.56 11.59
C LYS A 117 -1.05 -6.57 11.83
N GLU A 118 -0.69 -5.77 10.83
CA GLU A 118 0.33 -4.72 10.96
C GLU A 118 -0.11 -3.62 11.94
N PHE A 119 -1.38 -3.18 11.91
CA PHE A 119 -1.89 -2.17 12.84
C PHE A 119 -1.92 -2.67 14.29
N ASN A 120 -2.36 -3.90 14.50
CA ASN A 120 -2.44 -4.51 15.82
C ASN A 120 -1.07 -4.64 16.52
N LYS A 121 0.05 -4.56 15.79
CA LYS A 121 1.40 -4.49 16.40
C LYS A 121 1.65 -3.19 17.16
N PHE A 122 0.96 -2.11 16.80
CA PHE A 122 1.13 -0.78 17.41
C PHE A 122 0.15 -0.51 18.56
N LEU A 123 -0.86 -1.38 18.76
CA LEU A 123 -1.83 -1.27 19.85
C LEU A 123 -1.37 -1.94 21.17
N LYS A 124 -0.12 -2.42 21.24
CA LYS A 124 0.46 -3.11 22.40
C LYS A 124 1.19 -2.16 23.34
#